data_AF-A0A7S2T535-F1
#
_entry.id   AF-A0A7S2T535-F1
#
_cell.length_a   1.000
_cell.length_b   1.000
_cell.length_c   1.000
_cell.angle_alpha   90.00
_cell.angle_beta   90.00
_cell.angle_gamma   90.00
#
_symmetry.space_group_name_H-M   'P 1'
#
loop_
_entity.id
_entity.type
_entity.pdbx_description
1 polymer ?
#
loop_
_entity_poly.entity_id
_entity_poly.type
_entity_poly.pdbx_seq_one_letter_code
_entity_poly.pdbx_strand_id
1 'polypeptide(L)'
;SLLSLGVVQRVMEILRGSSGDKVHDNLQLTAKLLSNLTLHQEAVDQLLQKGRGPLEGYFVSWVVTAIVSETAEGRGEREYFAGVLTNVSQDKVGRKALLDGANLKVLSEEVMLTKTQSDFRRESLCRVFRNVFMGCAKDGTVGQVIQSGSIEACIVLLASRMEGGDASSLGVALPPPGAAVEARGELTVPCREALLEGVLCLAEEEESRKVLWKA
;
A
#
# COMPACT_ATOMS: atom_id res chain seq x y z
N SER A 1 19.39 -5.70 -21.46
CA SER A 1 18.34 -6.38 -20.65
C SER A 1 16.97 -5.88 -21.14
N LEU A 2 15.84 -6.47 -20.72
CA LEU A 2 14.52 -5.85 -21.03
C LEU A 2 14.44 -4.41 -20.47
N LEU A 3 15.10 -4.15 -19.35
CA LEU A 3 15.14 -2.83 -18.70
C LEU A 3 15.87 -1.78 -19.54
N SER A 4 16.93 -2.16 -20.25
CA SER A 4 17.64 -1.26 -21.18
C SER A 4 16.82 -0.86 -22.40
N LEU A 5 15.68 -1.52 -22.65
CA LEU A 5 14.73 -1.19 -23.72
C LEU A 5 13.58 -0.30 -23.24
N GLY A 6 13.61 0.18 -21.99
CA GLY A 6 12.55 1.04 -21.43
C GLY A 6 11.22 0.33 -21.22
N VAL A 7 11.26 -0.99 -20.98
CA VAL A 7 10.05 -1.82 -20.85
C VAL A 7 9.12 -1.33 -19.73
N VAL A 8 9.65 -0.81 -18.61
CA VAL A 8 8.81 -0.27 -17.51
C VAL A 8 7.95 0.90 -17.99
N GLN A 9 8.56 1.85 -18.69
CA GLN A 9 7.86 3.00 -19.27
C GLN A 9 6.79 2.53 -20.25
N ARG A 10 7.12 1.56 -21.12
CA ARG A 10 6.19 1.04 -22.11
C ARG A 10 5.00 0.31 -21.48
N VAL A 11 5.26 -0.47 -20.44
CA VAL A 11 4.24 -1.14 -19.63
C VAL A 11 3.32 -0.11 -18.99
N MET A 12 3.87 0.94 -18.37
CA MET A 12 3.07 2.01 -17.77
C MET A 12 2.24 2.78 -18.80
N GLU A 13 2.76 2.99 -20.01
CA GLU A 13 1.98 3.58 -21.12
C GLU A 13 0.80 2.72 -21.53
N ILE A 14 0.98 1.40 -21.63
CA ILE A 14 -0.10 0.45 -21.93
C ILE A 14 -1.16 0.50 -20.81
N LEU A 15 -0.71 0.38 -19.56
CA LEU A 15 -1.59 0.41 -18.38
C LEU A 15 -2.39 1.72 -18.29
N ARG A 16 -1.78 2.87 -18.58
CA ARG A 16 -2.42 4.20 -18.53
C ARG A 16 -3.27 4.52 -19.76
N GLY A 17 -2.86 4.06 -20.95
CA GLY A 17 -3.55 4.27 -22.22
C GLY A 17 -4.81 3.43 -22.40
N SER A 18 -5.12 2.58 -21.41
CA SER A 18 -6.28 1.68 -21.36
C SER A 18 -7.59 2.43 -21.04
N SER A 19 -7.92 3.48 -21.79
CA SER A 19 -9.26 4.08 -21.78
C SER A 19 -10.10 3.43 -22.88
N GLY A 20 -10.61 2.21 -22.62
CA GLY A 20 -11.52 1.49 -23.51
C GLY A 20 -11.59 -0.03 -23.25
N ASP A 21 -12.75 -0.63 -23.53
CA ASP A 21 -13.14 -2.02 -23.22
C ASP A 21 -12.17 -3.12 -23.70
N LYS A 22 -11.24 -2.83 -24.62
CA LYS A 22 -10.38 -3.83 -25.27
C LYS A 22 -9.04 -4.11 -24.56
N VAL A 23 -8.75 -3.48 -23.42
CA VAL A 23 -7.49 -3.69 -22.66
C VAL A 23 -7.70 -4.32 -21.28
N HIS A 24 -8.96 -4.59 -20.89
CA HIS A 24 -9.27 -5.33 -19.66
C HIS A 24 -8.59 -6.72 -19.64
N ASP A 25 -8.53 -7.41 -20.78
CA ASP A 25 -8.04 -8.79 -20.87
C ASP A 25 -6.55 -8.97 -20.51
N ASN A 26 -5.71 -7.94 -20.61
CA ASN A 26 -4.26 -8.04 -20.36
C ASN A 26 -3.77 -7.23 -19.14
N LEU A 27 -4.68 -6.57 -18.41
CA LEU A 27 -4.31 -5.75 -17.25
C LEU A 27 -3.58 -6.57 -16.20
N GLN A 28 -4.10 -7.77 -15.89
CA GLN A 28 -3.52 -8.65 -14.90
C GLN A 28 -2.13 -9.17 -15.31
N LEU A 29 -1.95 -9.61 -16.55
CA LEU A 29 -0.65 -10.08 -17.06
C LEU A 29 0.38 -8.96 -17.07
N THR A 30 -0.04 -7.75 -17.44
CA THR A 30 0.81 -6.57 -17.46
C THR A 30 1.21 -6.16 -16.04
N ALA A 31 0.29 -6.23 -15.07
CA ALA A 31 0.58 -6.01 -13.66
C ALA A 31 1.52 -7.07 -13.08
N LYS A 32 1.34 -8.37 -13.42
CA LYS A 32 2.27 -9.46 -13.06
C LYS A 32 3.68 -9.19 -13.59
N LEU A 33 3.78 -8.83 -14.87
CA LEU A 33 5.05 -8.49 -15.49
C LEU A 33 5.71 -7.32 -14.76
N LEU A 34 4.97 -6.25 -14.48
CA LEU A 34 5.50 -5.10 -13.75
C LEU A 34 5.95 -5.47 -12.34
N SER A 35 5.20 -6.31 -11.63
CA SER A 35 5.57 -6.82 -10.30
C SER A 35 6.88 -7.62 -10.36
N ASN A 36 7.09 -8.42 -11.40
CA ASN A 36 8.34 -9.17 -11.57
C ASN A 36 9.51 -8.28 -11.98
N LEU A 37 9.29 -7.31 -12.88
CA LEU A 37 10.34 -6.37 -13.29
C LEU A 37 10.85 -5.57 -12.09
N THR A 38 9.94 -5.12 -11.22
CA THR A 38 10.27 -4.32 -10.02
C THR A 38 10.98 -5.10 -8.91
N LEU A 39 11.23 -6.40 -9.07
CA LEU A 39 12.19 -7.12 -8.23
C LEU A 39 13.64 -6.64 -8.47
N HIS A 40 13.90 -5.98 -9.60
CA HIS A 40 15.19 -5.39 -9.92
C HIS A 40 15.19 -3.88 -9.64
N GLN A 41 16.23 -3.40 -8.94
CA GLN A 41 16.38 -1.99 -8.57
C GLN A 41 16.33 -1.04 -9.78
N GLU A 42 16.91 -1.42 -10.92
CA GLU A 42 16.86 -0.61 -12.15
C GLU A 42 15.41 -0.37 -12.62
N ALA A 43 14.52 -1.37 -12.48
CA ALA A 43 13.12 -1.21 -12.81
C ALA A 43 12.37 -0.33 -11.79
N VAL A 44 12.73 -0.44 -10.51
CA VAL A 44 12.21 0.45 -9.46
C VAL A 44 12.60 1.89 -9.74
N ASP A 45 13.85 2.15 -10.13
CA ASP A 45 14.34 3.48 -10.48
C ASP A 45 13.60 4.06 -11.70
N GLN A 46 13.35 3.23 -12.73
CA GLN A 46 12.55 3.61 -13.89
C GLN A 46 11.09 3.89 -13.52
N LEU A 47 10.48 3.05 -12.70
CA LEU A 47 9.08 3.21 -12.25
C LEU A 47 8.92 4.47 -11.38
N LEU A 48 9.89 4.74 -10.51
CA LEU A 48 9.91 5.93 -9.68
C LEU A 48 10.24 7.20 -10.47
N GLN A 49 10.71 7.07 -11.71
CA GLN A 49 11.13 8.19 -12.54
C GLN A 49 12.19 9.05 -11.82
N LYS A 50 13.13 8.39 -11.13
CA LYS A 50 14.14 9.06 -10.30
C LYS A 50 14.91 10.13 -11.08
N GLY A 51 15.05 11.30 -10.48
CA GLY A 51 15.77 12.43 -11.08
C GLY A 51 15.01 13.12 -12.21
N ARG A 52 13.74 12.77 -12.46
CA ARG A 52 12.88 13.46 -13.44
C ARG A 52 12.04 14.59 -12.83
N GLY A 53 12.46 15.10 -11.67
CA GLY A 53 11.88 16.27 -11.02
C GLY A 53 10.39 16.08 -10.71
N PRO A 54 9.47 16.89 -11.27
CA PRO A 54 8.04 16.82 -10.95
C PRO A 54 7.36 15.48 -11.30
N LEU A 55 7.99 14.64 -12.12
CA LEU A 55 7.46 13.34 -12.49
C LEU A 55 7.85 12.23 -11.50
N GLU A 56 8.76 12.49 -10.57
CA GLU A 56 9.21 11.50 -9.59
C GLU A 56 8.00 11.01 -8.76
N GLY A 57 7.81 9.69 -8.68
CA GLY A 57 6.68 9.07 -7.97
C GLY A 57 5.32 9.15 -8.69
N TYR A 58 5.20 9.80 -9.85
CA TYR A 58 3.91 9.93 -10.55
C TYR A 58 3.26 8.57 -10.88
N PHE A 59 4.04 7.60 -11.34
CA PHE A 59 3.54 6.24 -11.58
C PHE A 59 3.12 5.51 -10.31
N VAL A 60 3.70 5.81 -9.14
CA VAL A 60 3.29 5.23 -7.86
C VAL A 60 1.86 5.66 -7.53
N SER A 61 1.57 6.95 -7.65
CA SER A 61 0.20 7.47 -7.43
C SER A 61 -0.82 6.86 -8.38
N TRP A 62 -0.43 6.61 -9.64
CA TRP A 62 -1.29 5.90 -10.58
C TRP A 62 -1.56 4.46 -10.15
N VAL A 63 -0.52 3.72 -9.72
CA VAL A 63 -0.66 2.34 -9.23
C VAL A 63 -1.55 2.28 -7.99
N VAL A 64 -1.41 3.23 -7.06
CA VAL A 64 -2.31 3.35 -5.89
C VAL A 64 -3.76 3.54 -6.35
N THR A 65 -4.00 4.45 -7.30
CA THR A 65 -5.34 4.69 -7.85
C THR A 65 -5.92 3.45 -8.53
N ALA A 66 -5.09 2.69 -9.26
CA ALA A 66 -5.50 1.47 -9.93
C ALA A 66 -5.95 0.38 -8.94
N ILE A 67 -5.27 0.26 -7.80
CA ILE A 67 -5.64 -0.65 -6.71
C ILE A 67 -7.04 -0.30 -6.18
N VAL A 68 -7.30 0.97 -5.83
CA VAL A 68 -8.58 1.36 -5.20
C VAL A 68 -9.76 1.51 -6.17
N SER A 69 -9.49 1.72 -7.45
CA SER A 69 -10.54 1.89 -8.46
C SER A 69 -11.10 0.56 -9.00
N GLU A 70 -10.90 -0.56 -8.31
CA GLU A 70 -11.38 -1.88 -8.72
C GLU A 70 -12.86 -2.05 -8.32
N THR A 71 -13.71 -2.42 -9.28
CA THR A 71 -15.12 -2.70 -9.01
C THR A 71 -15.28 -3.99 -8.22
N ALA A 72 -16.44 -4.20 -7.60
CA ALA A 72 -16.68 -5.40 -6.79
C ALA A 72 -16.52 -6.71 -7.57
N GLU A 73 -16.81 -6.70 -8.86
CA GLU A 73 -16.71 -7.85 -9.78
C GLU A 73 -15.28 -8.08 -10.30
N GLY A 74 -14.42 -7.04 -10.28
CA GLY A 74 -13.03 -7.14 -10.72
C GLY A 74 -12.03 -7.47 -9.62
N ARG A 75 -12.45 -7.57 -8.34
CA ARG A 75 -11.57 -7.74 -7.16
C ARG A 75 -10.70 -9.00 -7.25
N GLY A 76 -9.51 -8.88 -7.83
CA GLY A 76 -8.56 -9.97 -8.02
C GLY A 76 -7.65 -9.79 -9.24
N GLU A 77 -8.13 -9.06 -10.25
CA GLU A 77 -7.36 -8.77 -11.46
C GLU A 77 -6.21 -7.78 -11.20
N ARG A 78 -6.29 -7.02 -10.10
CA ARG A 78 -5.33 -5.98 -9.73
C ARG A 78 -4.43 -6.32 -8.54
N GLU A 79 -4.41 -7.57 -8.09
CA GLU A 79 -3.61 -7.99 -6.91
C GLU A 79 -2.11 -7.72 -7.06
N TYR A 80 -1.56 -7.86 -8.27
CA TYR A 80 -0.12 -7.71 -8.54
C TYR A 80 0.37 -6.27 -8.44
N PHE A 81 -0.53 -5.28 -8.48
CA PHE A 81 -0.15 -3.90 -8.20
C PHE A 81 0.30 -3.72 -6.75
N ALA A 82 -0.25 -4.48 -5.80
CA ALA A 82 0.25 -4.46 -4.42
C ALA A 82 1.68 -5.01 -4.32
N GLY A 83 2.03 -6.02 -5.14
CA GLY A 83 3.41 -6.51 -5.27
C GLY A 83 4.36 -5.43 -5.79
N VAL A 84 3.95 -4.67 -6.81
CA VAL A 84 4.69 -3.51 -7.31
C VAL A 84 4.95 -2.49 -6.19
N LEU A 85 3.91 -2.11 -5.43
CA LEU A 85 4.08 -1.16 -4.32
C LEU A 85 4.98 -1.73 -3.21
N THR A 86 4.91 -3.03 -2.95
CA THR A 86 5.80 -3.69 -1.97
C THR A 86 7.26 -3.55 -2.38
N ASN A 87 7.59 -3.81 -3.64
CA ASN A 87 8.94 -3.65 -4.17
C ASN A 87 9.41 -2.20 -4.12
N VAL A 88 8.56 -1.26 -4.56
CA VAL A 88 8.86 0.17 -4.54
C VAL A 88 9.11 0.69 -3.12
N SER A 89 8.35 0.22 -2.13
CA SER A 89 8.47 0.68 -0.73
C SER A 89 9.80 0.28 -0.05
N GLN A 90 10.60 -0.61 -0.67
CA GLN A 90 11.96 -0.90 -0.19
C GLN A 90 12.91 0.28 -0.47
N ASP A 91 12.60 1.11 -1.46
CA ASP A 91 13.36 2.28 -1.85
C ASP A 91 12.92 3.55 -1.10
N LYS A 92 13.88 4.40 -0.72
CA LYS A 92 13.61 5.67 -0.03
C LYS A 92 12.70 6.60 -0.84
N VAL A 93 12.95 6.75 -2.15
CA VAL A 93 12.12 7.59 -3.03
C VAL A 93 10.73 6.99 -3.15
N GLY A 94 10.63 5.66 -3.18
CA GLY A 94 9.34 4.96 -3.18
C GLY A 94 8.52 5.18 -1.91
N ARG A 95 9.14 5.12 -0.73
CA ARG A 95 8.45 5.43 0.53
C ARG A 95 7.96 6.87 0.59
N LYS A 96 8.75 7.82 0.08
CA LYS A 96 8.32 9.22 -0.03
C LYS A 96 7.15 9.38 -0.99
N ALA A 97 7.21 8.76 -2.17
CA ALA A 97 6.11 8.79 -3.14
C ALA A 97 4.80 8.17 -2.59
N LEU A 98 4.90 7.17 -1.70
CA LEU A 98 3.74 6.61 -1.00
C LEU A 98 3.17 7.55 0.06
N LEU A 99 4.00 8.42 0.64
CA LEU A 99 3.59 9.45 1.60
C LEU A 99 3.14 10.75 0.94
N ASP A 100 3.47 10.95 -0.34
CA ASP A 100 3.03 12.11 -1.09
C ASP A 100 1.52 12.06 -1.35
N GLY A 101 0.86 13.20 -1.12
CA GLY A 101 -0.59 13.32 -1.23
C GLY A 101 -1.33 12.45 -0.19
N ALA A 102 -2.33 11.70 -0.64
CA ALA A 102 -3.16 10.84 0.21
C ALA A 102 -2.90 9.33 -0.01
N ASN A 103 -1.82 8.96 -0.71
CA ASN A 103 -1.58 7.61 -1.19
C ASN A 103 -1.61 6.56 -0.05
N LEU A 104 -0.76 6.73 0.98
CA LEU A 104 -0.69 5.79 2.09
C LEU A 104 -2.01 5.71 2.89
N LYS A 105 -2.70 6.85 3.06
CA LYS A 105 -4.01 6.91 3.71
C LYS A 105 -5.05 6.09 2.95
N VAL A 106 -5.16 6.30 1.64
CA VAL A 106 -6.09 5.58 0.76
C VAL A 106 -5.79 4.07 0.77
N LEU A 107 -4.52 3.67 0.80
CA LEU A 107 -4.16 2.25 0.95
C LEU A 107 -4.57 1.69 2.32
N SER A 108 -4.53 2.50 3.39
CA SER A 108 -4.92 2.03 4.73
C SER A 108 -6.43 1.83 4.84
N GLU A 109 -7.20 2.72 4.22
CA GLU A 109 -8.64 2.57 4.03
C GLU A 109 -8.95 1.34 3.17
N GLU A 110 -8.20 1.11 2.10
CA GLU A 110 -8.32 -0.08 1.27
C GLU A 110 -8.10 -1.35 2.12
N VAL A 111 -6.99 -1.50 2.84
CA VAL A 111 -6.78 -2.70 3.69
C VAL A 111 -7.88 -2.87 4.76
N MET A 112 -8.43 -1.76 5.29
CA MET A 112 -9.53 -1.78 6.26
C MET A 112 -10.90 -2.13 5.68
N LEU A 113 -11.21 -1.62 4.48
CA LEU A 113 -12.50 -1.78 3.81
C LEU A 113 -12.56 -3.03 2.95
N THR A 114 -11.41 -3.64 2.68
CA THR A 114 -11.33 -4.64 1.64
C THR A 114 -12.07 -5.91 1.99
N LYS A 115 -13.18 -6.06 1.27
CA LYS A 115 -13.73 -7.33 0.79
C LYS A 115 -12.77 -8.07 -0.16
N THR A 116 -11.45 -7.87 -0.08
CA THR A 116 -10.48 -8.51 -0.99
C THR A 116 -10.43 -10.00 -0.72
N GLN A 117 -10.71 -10.78 -1.75
CA GLN A 117 -10.58 -12.23 -1.72
C GLN A 117 -9.13 -12.71 -1.87
N SER A 118 -8.16 -11.81 -2.14
CA SER A 118 -6.75 -12.15 -2.34
C SER A 118 -5.91 -11.88 -1.08
N ASP A 119 -5.41 -12.95 -0.46
CA ASP A 119 -4.44 -12.89 0.62
C ASP A 119 -3.13 -12.25 0.15
N PHE A 120 -2.70 -12.53 -1.09
CA PHE A 120 -1.50 -11.95 -1.68
C PHE A 120 -1.54 -10.42 -1.68
N ARG A 121 -2.66 -9.82 -2.10
CA ARG A 121 -2.83 -8.36 -2.11
C ARG A 121 -2.75 -7.80 -0.69
N ARG A 122 -3.46 -8.42 0.25
CA ARG A 122 -3.51 -7.98 1.65
C ARG A 122 -2.14 -8.02 2.31
N GLU A 123 -1.43 -9.14 2.16
CA GLU A 123 -0.07 -9.33 2.67
C GLU A 123 0.91 -8.33 2.06
N SER A 124 0.80 -8.10 0.74
CA SER A 124 1.62 -7.11 0.04
C SER A 124 1.39 -5.71 0.58
N LEU A 125 0.14 -5.28 0.78
CA LEU A 125 -0.15 -3.96 1.36
C LEU A 125 0.31 -3.85 2.82
N CYS A 126 0.19 -4.91 3.64
CA CYS A 126 0.76 -4.93 4.98
C CYS A 126 2.29 -4.75 4.97
N ARG A 127 2.98 -5.36 3.98
CA ARG A 127 4.42 -5.16 3.78
C ARG A 127 4.77 -3.74 3.30
N VAL A 128 3.90 -3.08 2.54
CA VAL A 128 4.07 -1.66 2.21
C VAL A 128 4.08 -0.81 3.48
N PHE A 129 3.09 -0.97 4.38
CA PHE A 129 3.06 -0.25 5.66
C PHE A 129 4.30 -0.53 6.50
N ARG A 130 4.66 -1.81 6.65
CA ARG A 130 5.90 -2.23 7.31
C ARG A 130 7.10 -1.46 6.79
N ASN A 131 7.35 -1.49 5.47
CA ASN A 131 8.52 -0.86 4.88
C ASN A 131 8.51 0.66 5.06
N VAL A 132 7.35 1.30 4.90
CA VAL A 132 7.19 2.74 5.15
C VAL A 132 7.50 3.10 6.60
N PHE A 133 6.95 2.35 7.55
CA PHE A 133 7.13 2.59 8.98
C PHE A 133 8.57 2.34 9.43
N MET A 134 9.19 1.25 8.99
CA MET A 134 10.61 0.96 9.28
C MET A 134 11.56 2.02 8.71
N GLY A 135 11.24 2.61 7.56
CA GLY A 135 12.09 3.58 6.88
C GLY A 135 11.91 5.04 7.31
N CYS A 136 10.79 5.38 7.96
CA CYS A 136 10.36 6.77 8.10
C CYS A 136 11.31 7.65 8.92
N ALA A 137 11.92 7.12 9.98
CA ALA A 137 12.91 7.83 10.78
C ALA A 137 14.14 8.22 9.94
N LYS A 138 14.74 7.24 9.26
CA LYS A 138 15.90 7.44 8.39
C LYS A 138 15.61 8.36 7.20
N ASP A 139 14.37 8.38 6.74
CA ASP A 139 13.96 9.19 5.59
C ASP A 139 13.57 10.63 5.96
N GLY A 140 13.41 10.90 7.27
CA GLY A 140 12.92 12.17 7.80
C GLY A 140 11.42 12.39 7.57
N THR A 141 10.64 11.31 7.54
CA THR A 141 9.22 11.33 7.15
C THR A 141 8.25 10.89 8.25
N VAL A 142 8.73 10.74 9.51
CA VAL A 142 7.90 10.39 10.67
C VAL A 142 6.64 11.26 10.78
N GLY A 143 6.79 12.58 10.62
CA GLY A 143 5.66 13.51 10.67
C GLY A 143 4.61 13.27 9.57
N GLN A 144 5.03 12.87 8.37
CA GLN A 144 4.10 12.55 7.26
C GLN A 144 3.34 11.25 7.54
N VAL A 145 4.02 10.25 8.13
CA VAL A 145 3.37 8.99 8.54
C VAL A 145 2.32 9.24 9.61
N ILE A 146 2.60 10.10 10.59
CA ILE A 146 1.63 10.49 11.61
C ILE A 146 0.43 11.20 10.97
N GLN A 147 0.69 12.17 10.09
CA GLN A 147 -0.37 12.95 9.43
C GLN A 147 -1.25 12.12 8.50
N SER A 148 -0.77 10.99 7.98
CA SER A 148 -1.56 10.14 7.09
C SER A 148 -2.69 9.39 7.81
N GLY A 149 -2.65 9.29 9.16
CA GLY A 149 -3.58 8.50 9.96
C GLY A 149 -3.45 6.99 9.76
N SER A 150 -2.36 6.56 9.10
CA SER A 150 -2.17 5.14 8.74
C SER A 150 -1.70 4.31 9.93
N ILE A 151 -1.13 4.93 10.98
CA ILE A 151 -0.72 4.25 12.21
C ILE A 151 -1.97 3.71 12.91
N GLU A 152 -2.96 4.57 13.13
CA GLU A 152 -4.22 4.27 13.79
C GLU A 152 -5.00 3.20 13.01
N ALA A 153 -5.06 3.30 11.68
CA ALA A 153 -5.68 2.27 10.84
C ALA A 153 -5.01 0.90 11.03
N CYS A 154 -3.68 0.84 11.09
CA CYS A 154 -2.95 -0.41 11.33
C CYS A 154 -3.17 -0.96 12.74
N ILE A 155 -3.26 -0.10 13.76
CA ILE A 155 -3.60 -0.53 15.12
C ILE A 155 -5.00 -1.10 15.17
N VAL A 156 -5.98 -0.44 14.55
CA VAL A 156 -7.35 -0.98 14.46
C VAL A 156 -7.35 -2.35 13.78
N LEU A 157 -6.60 -2.55 12.70
CA LEU A 157 -6.46 -3.86 12.04
C LEU A 157 -5.93 -4.95 12.98
N LEU A 158 -4.91 -4.61 13.78
CA LEU A 158 -4.31 -5.51 14.76
C LEU A 158 -5.25 -5.78 15.95
N ALA A 159 -5.93 -4.73 16.45
CA ALA A 159 -6.77 -4.76 17.64
C ALA A 159 -8.14 -5.39 17.40
N SER A 160 -8.68 -5.33 16.17
CA SER A 160 -10.02 -5.81 15.80
C SER A 160 -10.28 -7.29 16.14
N ARG A 161 -9.28 -8.05 16.59
CA ARG A 161 -9.42 -9.43 17.11
C ARG A 161 -8.46 -9.80 18.25
N MET A 162 -7.95 -8.85 19.04
CA MET A 162 -7.49 -9.22 20.39
C MET A 162 -8.76 -9.48 21.21
N GLU A 163 -9.00 -10.72 21.64
CA GLU A 163 -10.16 -11.06 22.47
C GLU A 163 -10.24 -10.09 23.67
N GLY A 164 -11.26 -9.23 23.70
CA GLY A 164 -11.54 -8.30 24.80
C GLY A 164 -11.33 -6.78 24.55
N GLY A 165 -10.93 -6.34 23.36
CA GLY A 165 -10.69 -4.91 23.07
C GLY A 165 -11.89 -4.14 22.51
N ASP A 166 -12.40 -3.13 23.22
CA ASP A 166 -13.41 -2.20 22.73
C ASP A 166 -12.78 -1.14 21.79
N ALA A 167 -12.76 -1.46 20.48
CA ALA A 167 -12.23 -0.60 19.42
C ALA A 167 -13.03 0.71 19.22
N SER A 168 -14.15 0.91 19.94
CA SER A 168 -14.92 2.17 19.87
C SER A 168 -14.23 3.35 20.57
N SER A 169 -13.19 3.09 21.36
CA SER A 169 -12.36 4.11 22.01
C SER A 169 -11.32 4.78 21.09
N LEU A 170 -11.05 4.20 19.91
CA LEU A 170 -9.94 4.59 19.03
C LEU A 170 -10.17 5.89 18.22
N GLY A 171 -11.32 6.54 18.33
CA GLY A 171 -11.61 7.82 17.64
C GLY A 171 -11.58 7.77 16.10
N VAL A 172 -11.23 6.63 15.51
CA VAL A 172 -11.36 6.36 14.08
C VAL A 172 -12.83 6.19 13.79
N ALA A 173 -13.36 6.96 12.82
CA ALA A 173 -14.70 6.76 12.30
C ALA A 173 -14.79 5.37 11.66
N LEU A 174 -15.05 4.35 12.48
CA LEU A 174 -15.38 3.02 12.01
C LEU A 174 -16.67 3.16 11.18
N PRO A 175 -16.75 2.53 10.00
CA PRO A 175 -18.00 2.49 9.25
C PRO A 175 -19.10 1.90 10.15
N PRO A 176 -20.35 2.40 10.04
CA PRO A 176 -21.40 2.13 11.01
C PRO A 176 -21.62 0.62 11.25
N PRO A 177 -21.93 0.23 12.50
CA PRO A 177 -22.19 -1.16 12.83
C PRO A 177 -23.43 -1.63 12.06
N GLY A 178 -23.24 -2.60 11.16
CA GLY A 178 -24.31 -3.14 10.31
C GLY A 178 -23.99 -3.16 8.82
N ALA A 179 -22.97 -2.42 8.35
CA ALA A 179 -22.58 -2.43 6.93
C ALA A 179 -21.41 -3.38 6.60
N ALA A 180 -20.73 -3.97 7.60
CA ALA A 180 -19.40 -4.58 7.39
C ALA A 180 -19.01 -5.73 8.33
N VAL A 181 -19.95 -6.58 8.77
CA VAL A 181 -19.63 -7.66 9.75
C VAL A 181 -19.48 -9.05 9.11
N GLU A 182 -20.07 -9.35 7.96
CA GLU A 182 -20.11 -10.73 7.44
C GLU A 182 -18.96 -11.16 6.48
N ALA A 183 -17.92 -10.35 6.27
CA ALA A 183 -16.85 -10.74 5.33
C ALA A 183 -15.43 -10.28 5.71
N ARG A 184 -15.17 -9.98 6.99
CA ARG A 184 -13.81 -9.66 7.44
C ARG A 184 -13.05 -10.96 7.73
N GLY A 185 -12.48 -11.57 6.69
CA GLY A 185 -11.54 -12.69 6.85
C GLY A 185 -10.40 -12.29 7.80
N GLU A 186 -9.97 -13.22 8.66
CA GLU A 186 -8.86 -13.00 9.60
C GLU A 186 -7.62 -12.48 8.87
N LEU A 187 -6.88 -11.57 9.50
CA LEU A 187 -5.52 -11.28 9.01
C LEU A 187 -4.74 -12.59 8.99
N THR A 188 -4.03 -12.84 7.91
CA THR A 188 -3.08 -13.95 7.87
C THR A 188 -1.95 -13.68 8.87
N VAL A 189 -1.26 -14.72 9.33
CA VAL A 189 -0.09 -14.55 10.21
C VAL A 189 0.94 -13.59 9.58
N PRO A 190 1.29 -13.70 8.29
CA PRO A 190 2.21 -12.76 7.63
C PRO A 190 1.74 -11.30 7.67
N CYS A 191 0.43 -11.03 7.56
CA CYS A 191 -0.10 -9.68 7.68
C CYS A 191 0.16 -9.11 9.08
N ARG A 192 -0.15 -9.90 10.13
CA ARG A 192 0.04 -9.48 11.53
C ARG A 192 1.51 -9.20 11.83
N GLU A 193 2.40 -10.10 11.43
CA GLU A 193 3.84 -9.95 11.64
C GLU A 193 4.35 -8.68 10.94
N ALA A 194 3.99 -8.46 9.67
CA ALA A 194 4.42 -7.27 8.94
C ALA A 194 3.97 -5.96 9.61
N LEU A 195 2.71 -5.88 10.04
CA LEU A 195 2.18 -4.69 10.72
C LEU A 195 2.85 -4.49 12.09
N LEU A 196 3.01 -5.56 12.88
CA LEU A 196 3.67 -5.51 14.19
C LEU A 196 5.13 -5.06 14.07
N GLU A 197 5.87 -5.57 13.08
CA GLU A 197 7.25 -5.13 12.82
C GLU A 197 7.31 -3.63 12.50
N GLY A 198 6.39 -3.12 11.67
CA GLY A 198 6.30 -1.70 11.38
C GLY A 198 5.97 -0.85 12.61
N VAL A 199 4.98 -1.29 13.41
CA VAL A 199 4.57 -0.60 14.65
C VAL A 199 5.69 -0.61 15.69
N LEU A 200 6.45 -1.71 15.81
CA LEU A 200 7.59 -1.79 16.70
C LEU A 200 8.65 -0.73 16.37
N CYS A 201 8.97 -0.55 15.08
CA CYS A 201 9.88 0.51 14.66
C CYS A 201 9.33 1.92 14.96
N LEU A 202 8.03 2.15 14.78
CA LEU A 202 7.41 3.42 15.18
C LEU A 202 7.51 3.68 16.69
N ALA A 203 7.50 2.64 17.53
CA ALA A 203 7.61 2.81 18.96
C ALA A 203 9.00 3.33 19.41
N GLU A 204 10.02 3.21 18.57
CA GLU A 204 11.35 3.78 18.83
C GLU A 204 11.35 5.32 18.69
N GLU A 205 10.44 5.87 17.90
CA GLU A 205 10.32 7.31 17.63
C GLU A 205 9.40 8.02 18.63
N GLU A 206 9.88 9.09 19.27
CA GLU A 206 9.13 9.79 20.33
C GLU A 206 7.79 10.35 19.85
N GLU A 207 7.78 10.97 18.67
CA GLU A 207 6.57 11.56 18.09
C GLU A 207 5.53 10.49 17.74
N SER A 208 5.99 9.34 17.25
CA SER A 208 5.12 8.20 16.94
C SER A 208 4.57 7.55 18.21
N ARG A 209 5.36 7.41 19.28
CA ARG A 209 4.85 6.89 20.58
C ARG A 209 3.65 7.67 21.10
N LYS A 210 3.64 8.99 20.95
CA LYS A 210 2.52 9.85 21.37
C LYS A 210 1.21 9.51 20.64
N VAL A 211 1.30 9.01 19.40
CA VAL A 211 0.15 8.52 18.63
C VAL A 211 -0.22 7.11 19.07
N LEU A 212 0.77 6.22 19.19
CA LEU A 212 0.57 4.84 19.63
C LEU A 212 -0.09 4.73 21.02
N TRP A 213 0.18 5.65 21.94
CA TRP A 213 -0.46 5.65 23.26
C TRP A 213 -1.88 6.23 23.28
N LYS A 214 -2.29 6.93 22.21
CA LYS A 214 -3.64 7.49 22.07
C LYS A 214 -4.57 6.59 21.27
N ALA A 215 -3.98 5.75 20.42
CA ALA A 215 -4.68 4.69 19.72
C ALA A 215 -4.76 3.47 20.64
#